data_AF-A0A524EFD3-F1
#
_entry.id   AF-A0A524EFD3-F1
#
_cell.length_a   1.000
_cell.length_b   1.000
_cell.length_c   1.000
_cell.angle_alpha   90.00
_cell.angle_beta   90.00
_cell.angle_gamma   90.00
#
_symmetry.space_group_name_H-M   'P 1'
#
loop_
_entity.id
_entity.type
_entity.pdbx_description
1 polymer ?
#
loop_
_entity_poly.entity_id
_entity_poly.type
_entity_poly.pdbx_seq_one_letter_code
_entity_poly.pdbx_strand_id
1 'polypeptide(L)'
;MSEQVMTKKPITGYQILFITISFVTLVGSILATQLVMSMLSSLELILVHILWFLGIPVGLSTIGFLLGWKSKKNAVEYSPIDNEFSPKQYTIQEVQQLEHNHQSKYSRAVSTPTFWHYFNPILLIVLIIGVRLGVTQIETMLGIGISYIYTLLLTLIFASSTFGAWRATSNEASADLNLRMIRETVSLAKQQEKIAGVRNIRIVIDRAKPGNVELYKDPRVLFRIQGISDHSFVETWSEEVGSANRLYAKLLPFKEEPAVAFWWHFRDRYFQKSLADEGDSKYVKSPLSEADNEIGVKDVDILTKSAIALLCLEWIQTRGNNEELTKILQRFDVDTNW
;
A
#
# COMPACT_ATOMS: atom_id res chain seq x y z
N MET A 1 -14.91 -9.02 31.39
CA MET A 1 -15.33 -8.07 30.35
C MET A 1 -14.15 -7.92 29.40
N SER A 2 -14.27 -8.28 28.11
CA SER A 2 -13.19 -7.98 27.16
C SER A 2 -13.15 -6.46 26.97
N GLU A 3 -12.07 -5.84 27.39
CA GLU A 3 -11.82 -4.41 27.22
C GLU A 3 -11.93 -4.07 25.72
N GLN A 4 -12.76 -3.07 25.37
CA GLN A 4 -12.90 -2.66 23.98
C GLN A 4 -11.62 -1.93 23.57
N VAL A 5 -10.81 -2.60 22.76
CA VAL A 5 -9.53 -2.09 22.22
C VAL A 5 -9.72 -0.83 21.38
N MET A 6 -10.87 -0.72 20.71
CA MET A 6 -11.20 0.43 19.86
C MET A 6 -12.67 0.84 19.99
N THR A 7 -12.89 2.13 20.22
CA THR A 7 -14.23 2.74 20.27
C THR A 7 -14.38 3.83 19.21
N LYS A 8 -15.47 3.78 18.44
CA LYS A 8 -15.78 4.78 17.39
C LYS A 8 -16.51 5.97 18.03
N LYS A 9 -15.95 7.18 17.88
CA LYS A 9 -16.58 8.41 18.36
C LYS A 9 -17.54 8.99 17.31
N PRO A 10 -18.64 9.67 17.73
CA PRO A 10 -19.51 10.38 16.81
C PRO A 10 -18.76 11.55 16.15
N ILE A 11 -18.97 11.73 14.85
CA ILE A 11 -18.37 12.82 14.05
C ILE A 11 -19.42 13.84 13.59
N THR A 12 -20.60 13.83 14.21
CA THR A 12 -21.76 14.66 13.84
C THR A 12 -21.44 16.15 13.87
N GLY A 13 -20.69 16.62 14.87
CA GLY A 13 -20.25 18.02 14.93
C GLY A 13 -19.41 18.44 13.72
N TYR A 14 -18.53 17.55 13.23
CA TYR A 14 -17.73 17.79 12.03
C TYR A 14 -18.57 17.76 10.75
N GLN A 15 -19.59 16.89 10.69
CA GLN A 15 -20.53 16.83 9.57
C GLN A 15 -21.38 18.11 9.48
N ILE A 16 -21.87 18.62 10.62
CA ILE A 16 -22.58 19.90 10.68
C ILE A 16 -21.67 21.02 10.19
N LEU A 17 -20.45 21.12 10.73
CA LEU A 17 -19.49 22.14 10.34
C LEU A 17 -19.13 22.07 8.84
N PHE A 18 -18.98 20.87 8.30
CA PHE A 18 -18.77 20.64 6.87
C PHE A 18 -19.93 21.18 6.02
N ILE A 19 -21.17 20.84 6.38
CA ILE A 19 -22.38 21.30 5.67
C ILE A 19 -22.50 22.82 5.76
N THR A 20 -22.31 23.40 6.95
CA THR A 20 -22.38 24.85 7.16
C THR A 20 -21.34 25.59 6.33
N ILE A 21 -20.07 25.19 6.36
CA ILE A 21 -19.01 25.88 5.58
C ILE A 21 -19.26 25.71 4.08
N SER A 22 -19.71 24.53 3.64
CA SER A 22 -20.04 24.30 2.23
C SER A 22 -21.19 25.21 1.78
N PHE A 23 -22.24 25.35 2.60
CA PHE A 23 -23.39 26.22 2.32
C PHE A 23 -22.99 27.70 2.33
N VAL A 24 -22.21 28.14 3.33
CA VAL A 24 -21.71 29.52 3.39
C VAL A 24 -20.80 29.82 2.21
N THR A 25 -19.95 28.87 1.80
CA THR A 25 -19.10 29.02 0.61
C THR A 25 -19.96 29.16 -0.64
N LEU A 26 -20.94 28.27 -0.82
CA LEU A 26 -21.87 28.26 -1.96
C LEU A 26 -22.66 29.59 -2.08
N VAL A 27 -23.31 30.03 -1.01
CA VAL A 27 -24.15 31.24 -1.02
C VAL A 27 -23.30 32.51 -1.02
N GLY A 28 -22.25 32.54 -0.19
CA GLY A 28 -21.36 33.69 -0.03
C GLY A 28 -20.57 34.00 -1.29
N SER A 29 -20.08 32.98 -2.02
CA SER A 29 -19.31 33.22 -3.24
C SER A 29 -20.17 33.69 -4.40
N ILE A 30 -21.46 33.30 -4.49
CA ILE A 30 -22.38 33.82 -5.51
C ILE A 30 -22.56 35.33 -5.32
N LEU A 31 -22.88 35.76 -4.09
CA LEU A 31 -23.11 37.17 -3.76
C LEU A 31 -21.83 38.00 -3.93
N ALA A 32 -20.70 37.49 -3.47
CA ALA A 32 -19.45 38.21 -3.50
C ALA A 32 -18.81 38.25 -4.90
N THR A 33 -18.99 37.22 -5.73
CA THR A 33 -18.50 37.26 -7.13
C THR A 33 -19.24 38.31 -7.93
N GLN A 34 -20.56 38.48 -7.72
CA GLN A 34 -21.32 39.57 -8.34
C GLN A 34 -20.79 40.95 -7.93
N LEU A 35 -20.45 41.13 -6.66
CA LEU A 35 -19.87 42.38 -6.14
C LEU A 35 -18.46 42.63 -6.73
N VAL A 36 -17.57 41.66 -6.69
CA VAL A 36 -16.17 41.79 -7.15
C VAL A 36 -16.10 42.02 -8.66
N MET A 37 -16.95 41.36 -9.45
CA MET A 37 -17.02 41.60 -10.90
C MET A 37 -17.57 42.99 -11.23
N SER A 38 -18.37 43.61 -10.37
CA SER A 38 -18.89 44.97 -10.60
C SER A 38 -17.85 46.09 -10.38
N MET A 39 -16.73 45.80 -9.72
CA MET A 39 -15.72 46.80 -9.35
C MET A 39 -14.51 46.88 -10.30
N LEU A 40 -14.63 46.33 -11.52
CA LEU A 40 -13.55 45.92 -12.45
C LEU A 40 -12.57 46.98 -13.02
N SER A 41 -12.53 48.24 -12.56
CA SER A 41 -11.88 49.32 -13.33
C SER A 41 -10.54 49.90 -12.84
N SER A 42 -9.93 49.47 -11.72
CA SER A 42 -8.68 50.09 -11.21
C SER A 42 -7.53 49.11 -10.90
N LEU A 43 -6.29 49.60 -10.88
CA LEU A 43 -5.05 48.83 -10.60
C LEU A 43 -4.99 48.28 -9.16
N GLU A 44 -5.72 48.90 -8.22
CA GLU A 44 -5.91 48.41 -6.84
C GLU A 44 -6.67 47.07 -6.79
N LEU A 45 -7.33 46.67 -7.89
CA LEU A 45 -7.97 45.36 -8.00
C LEU A 45 -7.00 44.19 -8.12
N ILE A 46 -5.73 44.37 -8.49
CA ILE A 46 -4.83 43.22 -8.69
C ILE A 46 -4.70 42.41 -7.40
N LEU A 47 -4.52 43.08 -6.26
CA LEU A 47 -4.42 42.43 -4.95
C LEU A 47 -5.74 41.74 -4.58
N VAL A 48 -6.88 42.41 -4.82
CA VAL A 48 -8.23 41.84 -4.58
C VAL A 48 -8.44 40.60 -5.45
N HIS A 49 -7.98 40.61 -6.69
CA HIS A 49 -8.10 39.49 -7.62
C HIS A 49 -7.20 38.31 -7.24
N ILE A 50 -5.95 38.57 -6.84
CA ILE A 50 -5.06 37.52 -6.33
C ILE A 50 -5.67 36.91 -5.06
N LEU A 51 -6.17 37.74 -4.15
CA LEU A 51 -6.84 37.27 -2.94
C LEU A 51 -8.09 36.44 -3.28
N TRP A 52 -8.89 36.87 -4.26
CA TRP A 52 -10.15 36.20 -4.62
C TRP A 52 -9.92 34.87 -5.37
N PHE A 53 -9.04 34.84 -6.36
CA PHE A 53 -8.85 33.68 -7.23
C PHE A 53 -7.73 32.73 -6.80
N LEU A 54 -6.89 33.13 -5.85
CA LEU A 54 -5.84 32.28 -5.28
C LEU A 54 -5.95 32.19 -3.75
N GLY A 55 -6.05 33.33 -3.06
CA GLY A 55 -6.09 33.38 -1.59
C GLY A 55 -7.28 32.62 -0.98
N ILE A 56 -8.50 32.87 -1.47
CA ILE A 56 -9.72 32.20 -0.99
C ILE A 56 -9.68 30.70 -1.28
N PRO A 57 -9.39 30.22 -2.51
CA PRO A 57 -9.24 28.79 -2.78
C PRO A 57 -8.21 28.10 -1.87
N VAL A 58 -7.02 28.70 -1.70
CA VAL A 58 -5.96 28.16 -0.84
C VAL A 58 -6.42 28.13 0.63
N GLY A 59 -7.06 29.20 1.09
CA GLY A 59 -7.62 29.29 2.45
C GLY A 59 -8.70 28.23 2.70
N LEU A 60 -9.64 28.07 1.78
CA LEU A 60 -10.69 27.05 1.86
C LEU A 60 -10.12 25.63 1.81
N SER A 61 -9.13 25.37 0.95
CA SER A 61 -8.43 24.08 0.93
C SER A 61 -7.76 23.78 2.26
N THR A 62 -7.09 24.77 2.85
CA THR A 62 -6.43 24.66 4.16
C THR A 62 -7.43 24.40 5.28
N ILE A 63 -8.53 25.15 5.33
CA ILE A 63 -9.60 24.96 6.33
C ILE A 63 -10.22 23.56 6.17
N GLY A 64 -10.51 23.14 4.93
CA GLY A 64 -11.02 21.81 4.63
C GLY A 64 -10.07 20.71 5.10
N PHE A 65 -8.78 20.86 4.81
CA PHE A 65 -7.75 19.92 5.28
C PHE A 65 -7.73 19.82 6.81
N LEU A 66 -7.69 20.96 7.51
CA LEU A 66 -7.69 21.00 8.98
C LEU A 66 -8.94 20.36 9.57
N LEU A 67 -10.10 20.60 8.96
CA LEU A 67 -11.37 20.00 9.37
C LEU A 67 -11.33 18.48 9.23
N GLY A 68 -10.92 17.97 8.06
CA GLY A 68 -10.82 16.54 7.78
C GLY A 68 -9.80 15.84 8.69
N TRP A 69 -8.63 16.45 8.88
CA TRP A 69 -7.58 15.96 9.78
C TRP A 69 -8.07 15.89 11.23
N LYS A 70 -8.63 16.98 11.77
CA LYS A 70 -9.10 17.03 13.15
C LYS A 70 -10.25 16.05 13.40
N SER A 71 -11.17 15.95 12.43
CA SER A 71 -12.24 14.95 12.45
C SER A 71 -11.65 13.53 12.52
N LYS A 72 -10.65 13.20 11.69
CA LYS A 72 -10.04 11.87 11.63
C LYS A 72 -9.29 11.51 12.92
N LYS A 73 -8.54 12.47 13.47
CA LYS A 73 -7.83 12.31 14.76
C LYS A 73 -8.80 11.96 15.90
N ASN A 74 -9.97 12.59 15.92
CA ASN A 74 -10.96 12.40 16.99
C ASN A 74 -12.00 11.32 16.70
N ALA A 75 -11.89 10.60 15.57
CA ALA A 75 -12.91 9.64 15.13
C ALA A 75 -12.89 8.32 15.93
N VAL A 76 -11.78 8.02 16.60
CA VAL A 76 -11.50 6.74 17.24
C VAL A 76 -10.70 6.97 18.52
N GLU A 77 -10.97 6.17 19.52
CA GLU A 77 -10.11 5.98 20.70
C GLU A 77 -9.56 4.55 20.66
N TYR A 78 -8.27 4.39 20.90
CA TYR A 78 -7.56 3.13 20.73
C TYR A 78 -6.58 2.89 21.86
N SER A 79 -6.63 1.69 22.43
CA SER A 79 -5.68 1.25 23.46
C SER A 79 -4.85 0.10 22.89
N PRO A 80 -3.53 0.27 22.67
CA PRO A 80 -2.67 -0.82 22.22
C PRO A 80 -2.57 -1.89 23.31
N ILE A 81 -2.58 -3.15 22.90
CA ILE A 81 -2.41 -4.32 23.79
C ILE A 81 -1.35 -5.22 23.15
N ASP A 82 -0.54 -5.88 23.96
CA ASP A 82 0.37 -6.91 23.47
C ASP A 82 -0.43 -8.09 22.90
N ASN A 83 -0.19 -8.38 21.63
CA ASN A 83 -0.99 -9.35 20.88
C ASN A 83 -0.16 -10.58 20.52
N GLU A 84 -0.71 -11.75 20.80
CA GLU A 84 -0.21 -12.99 20.24
C GLU A 84 -0.70 -13.12 18.80
N PHE A 85 0.24 -13.06 17.86
CA PHE A 85 -0.05 -13.22 16.44
C PHE A 85 0.11 -14.67 16.03
N SER A 86 -0.82 -15.14 15.20
CA SER A 86 -0.78 -16.46 14.59
C SER A 86 -0.71 -16.35 13.06
N PRO A 87 0.17 -17.11 12.38
CA PRO A 87 0.27 -17.05 10.93
C PRO A 87 -0.99 -17.65 10.31
N LYS A 88 -1.60 -16.94 9.36
CA LYS A 88 -2.74 -17.44 8.59
C LYS A 88 -2.46 -17.35 7.09
N GLN A 89 -2.76 -18.42 6.37
CA GLN A 89 -2.53 -18.51 4.94
C GLN A 89 -3.80 -18.13 4.17
N TYR A 90 -3.61 -17.38 3.09
CA TYR A 90 -4.66 -16.87 2.22
C TYR A 90 -4.27 -17.09 0.75
N THR A 91 -5.25 -17.21 -0.12
CA THR A 91 -5.04 -17.08 -1.57
C THR A 91 -4.85 -15.62 -1.96
N ILE A 92 -4.30 -15.36 -3.15
CA ILE A 92 -4.12 -14.00 -3.68
C ILE A 92 -5.45 -13.23 -3.70
N GLN A 93 -6.54 -13.88 -4.12
CA GLN A 93 -7.88 -13.28 -4.21
C GLN A 93 -8.44 -12.95 -2.81
N GLU A 94 -8.25 -13.84 -1.85
CA GLU A 94 -8.68 -13.63 -0.46
C GLU A 94 -7.96 -12.44 0.19
N VAL A 95 -6.68 -12.23 -0.10
CA VAL A 95 -5.93 -11.08 0.43
C VAL A 95 -6.43 -9.77 -0.16
N GLN A 96 -6.74 -9.72 -1.46
CA GLN A 96 -7.32 -8.53 -2.07
C GLN A 96 -8.69 -8.19 -1.46
N GLN A 97 -9.52 -9.21 -1.22
CA GLN A 97 -10.81 -9.02 -0.55
C GLN A 97 -10.64 -8.62 0.92
N LEU A 98 -9.66 -9.19 1.62
CA LEU A 98 -9.31 -8.85 2.99
C LEU A 98 -8.95 -7.37 3.10
N GLU A 99 -8.10 -6.87 2.20
CA GLU A 99 -7.72 -5.46 2.18
C GLU A 99 -8.93 -4.54 2.05
N HIS A 100 -9.80 -4.82 1.07
CA HIS A 100 -11.00 -4.03 0.84
C HIS A 100 -11.95 -4.06 2.05
N ASN A 101 -12.24 -5.25 2.58
CA ASN A 101 -13.15 -5.43 3.71
C ASN A 101 -12.61 -4.76 4.98
N HIS A 102 -11.31 -4.87 5.23
CA HIS A 102 -10.65 -4.29 6.40
C HIS A 102 -10.65 -2.77 6.33
N GLN A 103 -10.27 -2.19 5.19
CA GLN A 103 -10.31 -0.74 4.98
C GLN A 103 -11.72 -0.17 5.08
N SER A 104 -12.74 -0.91 4.62
CA SER A 104 -14.14 -0.51 4.76
C SER A 104 -14.61 -0.55 6.22
N LYS A 105 -14.39 -1.66 6.92
CA LYS A 105 -14.78 -1.88 8.32
C LYS A 105 -14.15 -0.86 9.28
N TYR A 106 -12.87 -0.55 9.05
CA TYR A 106 -12.05 0.32 9.88
C TYR A 106 -11.73 1.68 9.22
N SER A 107 -12.58 2.15 8.30
CA SER A 107 -12.38 3.42 7.56
C SER A 107 -12.12 4.67 8.42
N ARG A 108 -12.60 4.69 9.66
CA ARG A 108 -12.32 5.77 10.64
C ARG A 108 -10.92 5.68 11.26
N ALA A 109 -10.29 4.50 11.27
CA ALA A 109 -8.99 4.23 11.90
C ALA A 109 -7.86 4.09 10.86
N VAL A 110 -8.15 3.44 9.73
CA VAL A 110 -7.17 3.16 8.68
C VAL A 110 -6.96 4.41 7.83
N SER A 111 -5.69 4.70 7.52
CA SER A 111 -5.31 5.68 6.51
C SER A 111 -5.19 4.98 5.14
N THR A 112 -5.84 5.55 4.14
CA THR A 112 -5.81 5.06 2.76
C THR A 112 -5.42 6.23 1.85
N PRO A 113 -4.15 6.66 1.86
CA PRO A 113 -3.72 7.75 1.03
C PRO A 113 -3.74 7.31 -0.44
N THR A 114 -4.23 8.19 -1.31
CA THR A 114 -4.11 8.05 -2.75
C THR A 114 -3.48 9.33 -3.28
N PHE A 115 -2.77 9.24 -4.39
CA PHE A 115 -2.20 10.42 -5.07
C PHE A 115 -3.25 11.52 -5.26
N TRP A 116 -4.47 11.13 -5.65
CA TRP A 116 -5.59 12.04 -5.92
C TRP A 116 -6.07 12.82 -4.69
N HIS A 117 -5.94 12.30 -3.48
CA HIS A 117 -6.30 13.05 -2.26
C HIS A 117 -5.47 14.33 -2.09
N TYR A 118 -4.24 14.34 -2.61
CA TYR A 118 -3.33 15.49 -2.53
C TYR A 118 -3.35 16.34 -3.80
N PHE A 119 -3.54 15.71 -4.95
CA PHE A 119 -3.45 16.39 -6.25
C PHE A 119 -4.75 17.13 -6.64
N ASN A 120 -5.93 16.61 -6.26
CA ASN A 120 -7.21 17.21 -6.64
C ASN A 120 -7.36 18.68 -6.20
N PRO A 121 -7.01 19.09 -4.97
CA PRO A 121 -7.08 20.49 -4.58
C PRO A 121 -6.22 21.41 -5.45
N ILE A 122 -5.01 20.98 -5.82
CA ILE A 122 -4.10 21.75 -6.68
C ILE A 122 -4.74 21.95 -8.06
N LEU A 123 -5.25 20.86 -8.65
CA LEU A 123 -5.93 20.91 -9.95
C LEU A 123 -7.15 21.85 -9.92
N LEU A 124 -7.94 21.83 -8.84
CA LEU A 124 -9.08 22.73 -8.66
C LEU A 124 -8.66 24.19 -8.53
N ILE A 125 -7.56 24.50 -7.82
CA ILE A 125 -7.00 25.86 -7.76
C ILE A 125 -6.59 26.34 -9.17
N VAL A 126 -5.89 25.50 -9.93
CA VAL A 126 -5.47 25.84 -11.30
C VAL A 126 -6.69 26.10 -12.18
N LEU A 127 -7.74 25.27 -12.08
CA LEU A 127 -9.00 25.50 -12.80
C LEU A 127 -9.68 26.82 -12.40
N ILE A 128 -9.70 27.16 -11.11
CA ILE A 128 -10.25 28.42 -10.62
C ILE A 128 -9.51 29.63 -11.20
N ILE A 129 -8.18 29.57 -11.27
CA ILE A 129 -7.36 30.62 -11.92
C ILE A 129 -7.66 30.68 -13.43
N GLY A 130 -7.84 29.52 -14.08
CA GLY A 130 -8.23 29.44 -15.49
C GLY A 130 -9.59 30.07 -15.79
N VAL A 131 -10.58 29.89 -14.91
CA VAL A 131 -11.90 30.54 -15.01
C VAL A 131 -11.73 32.06 -15.07
N ARG A 132 -10.81 32.64 -14.30
CA ARG A 132 -10.53 34.08 -14.36
C ARG A 132 -10.00 34.52 -15.73
N LEU A 133 -9.04 33.80 -16.30
CA LEU A 133 -8.48 34.14 -17.62
C LEU A 133 -9.54 34.08 -18.72
N GLY A 134 -10.45 33.09 -18.66
CA GLY A 134 -11.57 32.96 -19.59
C GLY A 134 -12.55 34.14 -19.53
N VAL A 135 -12.83 34.66 -18.32
CA VAL A 135 -13.70 35.85 -18.13
C VAL A 135 -13.14 37.08 -18.82
N THR A 136 -11.81 37.27 -18.79
CA THR A 136 -11.18 38.46 -19.39
C THR A 136 -11.20 38.44 -20.92
N GLN A 137 -11.55 37.31 -21.54
CA GLN A 137 -11.50 37.11 -23.00
C GLN A 137 -12.87 36.89 -23.66
N ILE A 138 -13.92 36.56 -22.89
CA ILE A 138 -15.22 36.13 -23.43
C ILE A 138 -16.34 37.09 -22.97
N GLU A 139 -17.21 37.48 -23.91
CA GLU A 139 -18.30 38.45 -23.75
C GLU A 139 -19.09 38.38 -22.43
N THR A 140 -19.52 39.55 -21.97
CA THR A 140 -20.26 39.84 -20.72
C THR A 140 -21.53 39.01 -20.49
N MET A 141 -22.13 38.41 -21.52
CA MET A 141 -23.33 37.56 -21.41
C MET A 141 -23.07 36.22 -20.70
N LEU A 142 -21.81 35.75 -20.61
CA LEU A 142 -21.43 34.52 -19.89
C LEU A 142 -21.13 34.74 -18.39
N GLY A 143 -21.16 35.99 -17.91
CA GLY A 143 -20.74 36.36 -16.55
C GLY A 143 -21.51 35.68 -15.40
N ILE A 144 -22.79 35.38 -15.60
CA ILE A 144 -23.62 34.68 -14.60
C ILE A 144 -23.20 33.20 -14.49
N GLY A 145 -22.97 32.53 -15.63
CA GLY A 145 -22.49 31.14 -15.65
C GLY A 145 -21.14 30.94 -14.99
N ILE A 146 -20.24 31.92 -15.15
CA ILE A 146 -18.91 31.91 -14.54
C ILE A 146 -18.98 31.96 -13.01
N SER A 147 -19.88 32.77 -12.45
CA SER A 147 -20.05 32.86 -10.99
C SER A 147 -20.50 31.53 -10.38
N TYR A 148 -21.35 30.78 -11.08
CA TYR A 148 -21.75 29.43 -10.67
C TYR A 148 -20.61 28.42 -10.80
N ILE A 149 -19.84 28.46 -11.89
CA ILE A 149 -18.68 27.57 -12.08
C ILE A 149 -17.62 27.82 -11.00
N TYR A 150 -17.27 29.08 -10.74
CA TYR A 150 -16.32 29.45 -9.69
C TYR A 150 -16.79 28.95 -8.31
N THR A 151 -18.05 29.19 -7.98
CA THR A 151 -18.67 28.73 -6.73
C THR A 151 -18.65 27.21 -6.58
N LEU A 152 -18.96 26.48 -7.65
CA LEU A 152 -18.91 25.03 -7.66
C LEU A 152 -17.48 24.55 -7.41
N LEU A 153 -16.49 25.14 -8.08
CA LEU A 153 -15.08 24.80 -7.88
C LEU A 153 -14.61 25.10 -6.45
N LEU A 154 -15.04 26.21 -5.83
CA LEU A 154 -14.77 26.52 -4.42
C LEU A 154 -15.39 25.50 -3.45
N THR A 155 -16.60 25.03 -3.76
CA THR A 155 -17.24 24.00 -2.93
C THR A 155 -16.52 22.66 -3.09
N LEU A 156 -16.13 22.31 -4.32
CA LEU A 156 -15.39 21.09 -4.62
C LEU A 156 -13.99 21.08 -4.00
N ILE A 157 -13.28 22.22 -3.95
CA ILE A 157 -11.95 22.26 -3.32
C ILE A 157 -12.05 22.06 -1.80
N PHE A 158 -13.04 22.67 -1.14
CA PHE A 158 -13.30 22.45 0.28
C PHE A 158 -13.68 20.98 0.56
N ALA A 159 -14.60 20.43 -0.25
CA ALA A 159 -15.06 19.05 -0.13
C ALA A 159 -13.93 18.03 -0.34
N SER A 160 -13.17 18.18 -1.43
CA SER A 160 -12.05 17.30 -1.76
C SER A 160 -10.92 17.39 -0.75
N SER A 161 -10.59 18.58 -0.24
CA SER A 161 -9.55 18.77 0.79
C SER A 161 -9.97 18.13 2.12
N THR A 162 -11.24 18.31 2.52
CA THR A 162 -11.79 17.68 3.74
C THR A 162 -11.80 16.17 3.64
N PHE A 163 -12.31 15.63 2.53
CA PHE A 163 -12.37 14.20 2.30
C PHE A 163 -10.96 13.58 2.17
N GLY A 164 -10.09 14.23 1.41
CA GLY A 164 -8.70 13.80 1.22
C GLY A 164 -7.95 13.75 2.54
N ALA A 165 -8.04 14.80 3.37
CA ALA A 165 -7.45 14.82 4.70
C ALA A 165 -8.02 13.72 5.60
N TRP A 166 -9.35 13.53 5.62
CA TRP A 166 -9.98 12.46 6.40
C TRP A 166 -9.51 11.05 6.01
N ARG A 167 -9.33 10.79 4.70
CA ARG A 167 -8.89 9.49 4.20
C ARG A 167 -7.39 9.26 4.36
N ALA A 168 -6.57 10.30 4.17
CA ALA A 168 -5.12 10.17 4.10
C ALA A 168 -4.41 10.36 5.45
N THR A 169 -5.04 11.02 6.42
CA THR A 169 -4.40 11.26 7.72
C THR A 169 -4.52 10.06 8.66
N SER A 170 -3.47 9.84 9.45
CA SER A 170 -3.41 8.79 10.47
C SER A 170 -3.96 9.27 11.82
N ASN A 171 -4.49 8.35 12.60
CA ASN A 171 -4.77 8.50 14.02
C ASN A 171 -4.01 7.45 14.83
N GLU A 172 -4.28 7.39 16.13
CA GLU A 172 -3.58 6.50 17.08
C GLU A 172 -3.67 5.03 16.69
N ALA A 173 -4.79 4.61 16.11
CA ALA A 173 -5.03 3.22 15.71
C ALA A 173 -4.39 2.86 14.35
N SER A 174 -3.99 3.86 13.54
CA SER A 174 -3.52 3.62 12.18
C SER A 174 -2.22 2.80 12.11
N ALA A 175 -1.37 2.88 13.14
CA ALA A 175 -0.11 2.14 13.15
C ALA A 175 -0.33 0.63 13.07
N ASP A 176 -1.32 0.13 13.82
CA ASP A 176 -1.63 -1.30 13.97
C ASP A 176 -2.71 -1.78 12.99
N LEU A 177 -3.61 -0.89 12.57
CA LEU A 177 -4.71 -1.25 11.67
C LEU A 177 -4.40 -1.08 10.19
N ASN A 178 -3.38 -0.31 9.81
CA ASN A 178 -3.01 -0.21 8.41
C ASN A 178 -2.37 -1.52 7.93
N LEU A 179 -2.97 -2.12 6.91
CA LEU A 179 -2.38 -3.28 6.23
C LEU A 179 -1.22 -2.82 5.36
N ARG A 180 0.01 -2.92 5.88
CA ARG A 180 1.22 -2.55 5.15
C ARG A 180 1.63 -3.68 4.21
N MET A 181 2.29 -3.33 3.11
CA MET A 181 2.93 -4.28 2.18
C MET A 181 2.01 -5.30 1.49
N ILE A 182 0.69 -5.14 1.55
CA ILE A 182 -0.26 -6.08 0.90
C ILE A 182 -0.12 -6.02 -0.63
N ARG A 183 -0.10 -4.82 -1.21
CA ARG A 183 0.02 -4.62 -2.66
C ARG A 183 1.33 -5.21 -3.18
N GLU A 184 2.41 -4.95 -2.46
CA GLU A 184 3.77 -5.42 -2.74
C GLU A 184 3.81 -6.95 -2.71
N THR A 185 3.27 -7.57 -1.65
CA THR A 185 3.21 -9.03 -1.49
C THR A 185 2.31 -9.69 -2.54
N VAL A 186 1.16 -9.10 -2.88
CA VAL A 186 0.27 -9.58 -3.95
C VAL A 186 0.96 -9.52 -5.31
N SER A 187 1.68 -8.42 -5.60
CA SER A 187 2.45 -8.29 -6.83
C SER A 187 3.55 -9.34 -6.92
N LEU A 188 4.30 -9.53 -5.82
CA LEU A 188 5.36 -10.53 -5.72
C LEU A 188 4.80 -11.95 -5.94
N ALA A 189 3.69 -12.28 -5.29
CA ALA A 189 3.05 -13.58 -5.46
C ALA A 189 2.65 -13.84 -6.93
N LYS A 190 2.03 -12.86 -7.60
CA LYS A 190 1.67 -12.98 -9.02
C LYS A 190 2.87 -13.12 -9.96
N GLN A 191 4.02 -12.56 -9.60
CA GLN A 191 5.26 -12.75 -10.35
C GLN A 191 5.81 -14.16 -10.14
N GLN A 192 5.91 -14.61 -8.88
CA GLN A 192 6.43 -15.92 -8.53
C GLN A 192 5.55 -17.08 -9.00
N GLU A 193 4.22 -16.91 -9.04
CA GLU A 193 3.27 -17.92 -9.53
C GLU A 193 3.57 -18.38 -10.98
N LYS A 194 4.20 -17.53 -11.78
CA LYS A 194 4.53 -17.82 -13.18
C LYS A 194 5.82 -18.63 -13.35
N ILE A 195 6.61 -18.78 -12.29
CA ILE A 195 7.92 -19.43 -12.34
C ILE A 195 7.73 -20.95 -12.31
N ALA A 196 8.44 -21.65 -13.19
CA ALA A 196 8.36 -23.11 -13.27
C ALA A 196 8.76 -23.76 -11.93
N GLY A 197 8.07 -24.84 -11.55
CA GLY A 197 8.35 -25.52 -10.28
C GLY A 197 7.70 -24.88 -9.05
N VAL A 198 7.08 -23.70 -9.15
CA VAL A 198 6.25 -23.12 -8.07
C VAL A 198 4.89 -23.82 -8.02
N ARG A 199 4.46 -24.21 -6.81
CA ARG A 199 3.15 -24.82 -6.53
C ARG A 199 2.54 -24.28 -5.25
N ASN A 200 1.21 -24.27 -5.16
CA ASN A 200 0.46 -23.90 -3.94
C ASN A 200 0.86 -22.54 -3.36
N ILE A 201 0.92 -21.51 -4.21
CA ILE A 201 1.22 -20.16 -3.75
C ILE A 201 0.11 -19.64 -2.82
N ARG A 202 0.54 -19.09 -1.69
CA ARG A 202 -0.27 -18.52 -0.63
C ARG A 202 0.40 -17.24 -0.14
N ILE A 203 -0.38 -16.38 0.46
CA ILE A 203 0.12 -15.22 1.20
C ILE A 203 -0.14 -15.52 2.67
N VAL A 204 0.92 -15.53 3.46
CA VAL A 204 0.85 -15.68 4.92
C VAL A 204 0.80 -14.29 5.52
N ILE A 205 -0.17 -14.07 6.41
CA ILE A 205 -0.31 -12.83 7.16
C ILE A 205 -0.50 -13.23 8.62
N ASP A 206 0.30 -12.63 9.48
CA ASP A 206 0.21 -12.84 10.91
C ASP A 206 -1.01 -12.08 11.44
N ARG A 207 -1.96 -12.80 12.05
CA ARG A 207 -3.25 -12.27 12.49
C ARG A 207 -3.39 -12.35 14.01
N ALA A 208 -3.89 -11.28 14.59
CA ALA A 208 -4.38 -11.23 15.98
C ALA A 208 -5.81 -10.68 16.02
N LYS A 209 -6.58 -11.07 17.05
CA LYS A 209 -7.95 -10.59 17.25
C LYS A 209 -8.19 -10.15 18.71
N PRO A 210 -7.61 -9.02 19.14
CA PRO A 210 -7.86 -8.49 20.46
C PRO A 210 -9.23 -7.80 20.53
N GLY A 211 -10.07 -8.25 21.47
CA GLY A 211 -11.40 -7.70 21.69
C GLY A 211 -12.25 -7.62 20.41
N ASN A 212 -12.58 -6.40 19.98
CA ASN A 212 -13.42 -6.13 18.82
C ASN A 212 -12.64 -5.79 17.53
N VAL A 213 -11.32 -5.91 17.54
CA VAL A 213 -10.43 -5.51 16.44
C VAL A 213 -9.73 -6.72 15.84
N GLU A 214 -9.40 -6.64 14.55
CA GLU A 214 -8.54 -7.62 13.89
C GLU A 214 -7.29 -6.89 13.42
N LEU A 215 -6.12 -7.42 13.73
CA LEU A 215 -4.82 -6.86 13.41
C LEU A 215 -4.06 -7.82 12.52
N TYR A 216 -3.26 -7.27 11.63
CA TYR A 216 -2.53 -8.02 10.61
C TYR A 216 -1.13 -7.44 10.44
N LYS A 217 -0.12 -8.29 10.37
CA LYS A 217 1.27 -7.88 10.14
C LYS A 217 2.04 -8.88 9.29
N ASP A 218 3.23 -8.46 8.88
CA ASP A 218 4.26 -9.28 8.22
C ASP A 218 3.73 -10.15 7.07
N PRO A 219 3.04 -9.56 6.07
CA PRO A 219 2.61 -10.30 4.90
C PRO A 219 3.83 -10.82 4.14
N ARG A 220 3.76 -12.08 3.73
CA ARG A 220 4.82 -12.76 2.99
C ARG A 220 4.24 -13.77 2.02
N VAL A 221 4.91 -13.99 0.91
CA VAL A 221 4.53 -15.04 -0.04
C VAL A 221 5.07 -16.36 0.47
N LEU A 222 4.26 -17.41 0.47
CA LEU A 222 4.65 -18.78 0.74
C LEU A 222 4.29 -19.63 -0.47
N PHE A 223 5.24 -20.38 -1.00
CA PHE A 223 4.95 -21.40 -2.00
C PHE A 223 5.70 -22.69 -1.72
N ARG A 224 5.30 -23.75 -2.41
CA ARG A 224 5.87 -25.09 -2.34
C ARG A 224 6.53 -25.42 -3.67
N ILE A 225 7.51 -26.32 -3.67
CA ILE A 225 8.15 -26.75 -4.91
C ILE A 225 7.43 -27.98 -5.46
N GLN A 226 7.17 -27.99 -6.76
CA GLN A 226 6.61 -29.14 -7.48
C GLN A 226 7.53 -30.36 -7.34
N GLY A 227 6.97 -31.56 -7.22
CA GLY A 227 7.73 -32.80 -6.96
C GLY A 227 8.13 -33.03 -5.50
N ILE A 228 8.25 -31.97 -4.68
CA ILE A 228 8.62 -32.05 -3.25
C ILE A 228 7.77 -31.14 -2.35
N SER A 229 6.48 -31.01 -2.68
CA SER A 229 5.61 -29.99 -2.07
C SER A 229 5.36 -30.19 -0.58
N ASP A 230 5.35 -31.44 -0.11
CA ASP A 230 5.16 -31.76 1.31
C ASP A 230 6.45 -31.65 2.13
N HIS A 231 7.59 -31.52 1.45
CA HIS A 231 8.92 -31.53 2.08
C HIS A 231 9.73 -30.25 1.84
N SER A 232 9.15 -29.24 1.19
CA SER A 232 9.82 -27.98 0.93
C SER A 232 8.87 -26.80 1.06
N PHE A 233 9.40 -25.63 1.38
CA PHE A 233 8.69 -24.38 1.15
C PHE A 233 9.66 -23.23 0.92
N VAL A 234 9.13 -22.17 0.33
CA VAL A 234 9.83 -20.91 0.17
C VAL A 234 8.92 -19.80 0.69
N GLU A 235 9.44 -19.00 1.62
CA GLU A 235 8.85 -17.73 2.04
C GLU A 235 9.62 -16.57 1.41
N THR A 236 8.93 -15.56 0.91
CA THR A 236 9.54 -14.35 0.34
C THR A 236 8.83 -13.11 0.87
N TRP A 237 9.61 -12.11 1.29
CA TRP A 237 9.12 -10.83 1.78
C TRP A 237 9.38 -9.74 0.75
N SER A 238 8.59 -8.67 0.83
CA SER A 238 8.71 -7.50 -0.02
C SER A 238 8.47 -6.22 0.77
N GLU A 239 9.32 -5.22 0.54
CA GLU A 239 9.13 -3.85 1.05
C GLU A 239 8.74 -2.86 -0.05
N GLU A 240 8.81 -3.27 -1.32
CA GLU A 240 8.54 -2.42 -2.48
C GLU A 240 7.95 -3.22 -3.64
N VAL A 241 7.07 -2.61 -4.43
CA VAL A 241 6.41 -3.29 -5.55
C VAL A 241 7.44 -3.81 -6.55
N GLY A 242 7.29 -5.08 -6.92
CA GLY A 242 8.20 -5.74 -7.86
C GLY A 242 9.59 -5.98 -7.29
N SER A 243 9.73 -6.13 -5.97
CA SER A 243 10.99 -6.47 -5.32
C SER A 243 10.82 -7.59 -4.30
N ALA A 244 11.93 -8.27 -4.00
CA ALA A 244 12.10 -9.14 -2.85
C ALA A 244 13.26 -8.62 -2.00
N ASN A 245 13.03 -8.43 -0.69
CA ASN A 245 14.07 -7.98 0.26
C ASN A 245 14.67 -9.14 1.07
N ARG A 246 13.92 -10.24 1.20
CA ARG A 246 14.33 -11.44 1.91
C ARG A 246 13.66 -12.66 1.27
N LEU A 247 14.39 -13.75 1.18
CA LEU A 247 13.88 -15.05 0.80
C LEU A 247 14.38 -16.10 1.78
N TYR A 248 13.48 -17.01 2.16
CA TYR A 248 13.75 -18.17 2.98
C TYR A 248 13.28 -19.42 2.27
N ALA A 249 14.21 -20.29 1.92
CA ALA A 249 13.95 -21.57 1.30
C ALA A 249 14.28 -22.68 2.31
N LYS A 250 13.37 -23.63 2.52
CA LYS A 250 13.59 -24.71 3.48
C LYS A 250 13.19 -26.07 2.90
N LEU A 251 14.08 -27.04 3.08
CA LEU A 251 13.78 -28.47 3.01
C LEU A 251 13.51 -28.98 4.43
N LEU A 252 12.35 -29.61 4.61
CA LEU A 252 11.98 -30.25 5.86
C LEU A 252 12.81 -31.52 6.09
N PRO A 253 12.94 -31.98 7.35
CA PRO A 253 13.58 -33.25 7.65
C PRO A 253 12.88 -34.40 6.91
N PHE A 254 13.66 -35.39 6.46
CA PHE A 254 13.13 -36.55 5.77
C PHE A 254 13.98 -37.78 6.07
N LYS A 255 13.36 -38.81 6.67
CA LYS A 255 14.08 -40.00 7.16
C LYS A 255 15.20 -39.59 8.13
N GLU A 256 16.44 -39.93 7.80
CA GLU A 256 17.64 -39.63 8.60
C GLU A 256 18.29 -38.29 8.19
N GLU A 257 17.80 -37.63 7.14
CA GLU A 257 18.36 -36.38 6.65
C GLU A 257 17.79 -35.16 7.40
N PRO A 258 18.66 -34.25 7.92
CA PRO A 258 18.23 -33.08 8.66
C PRO A 258 17.50 -32.05 7.78
N ALA A 259 16.92 -31.04 8.42
CA ALA A 259 16.40 -29.89 7.70
C ALA A 259 17.53 -29.01 7.16
N VAL A 260 17.38 -28.58 5.91
CA VAL A 260 18.30 -27.66 5.25
C VAL A 260 17.56 -26.36 4.96
N ALA A 261 18.20 -25.24 5.25
CA ALA A 261 17.66 -23.91 5.02
C ALA A 261 18.63 -23.08 4.19
N PHE A 262 18.07 -22.31 3.25
CA PHE A 262 18.77 -21.31 2.47
C PHE A 262 18.12 -19.96 2.73
N TRP A 263 18.92 -18.99 3.12
CA TRP A 263 18.50 -17.62 3.33
C TRP A 263 19.14 -16.70 2.31
N TRP A 264 18.40 -15.73 1.83
CA TRP A 264 18.95 -14.59 1.11
C TRP A 264 18.35 -13.31 1.67
N HIS A 265 19.20 -12.33 1.90
CA HIS A 265 18.80 -10.99 2.31
C HIS A 265 19.29 -9.99 1.27
N PHE A 266 18.63 -8.84 1.13
CA PHE A 266 19.00 -7.82 0.14
C PHE A 266 20.45 -7.29 0.26
N ARG A 267 21.10 -7.53 1.40
CA ARG A 267 22.50 -7.13 1.65
C ARG A 267 23.49 -8.22 1.23
N ASP A 268 23.01 -9.43 1.02
CA ASP A 268 23.81 -10.60 0.69
C ASP A 268 23.91 -10.76 -0.82
N ARG A 269 25.12 -11.04 -1.30
CA ARG A 269 25.35 -11.40 -2.71
C ARG A 269 25.03 -12.87 -2.99
N TYR A 270 25.02 -13.69 -1.95
CA TYR A 270 24.93 -15.15 -2.00
C TYR A 270 23.91 -15.67 -1.00
N PHE A 271 23.45 -16.90 -1.21
CA PHE A 271 22.57 -17.57 -0.26
C PHE A 271 23.38 -18.06 0.93
N GLN A 272 22.84 -17.95 2.14
CA GLN A 272 23.40 -18.56 3.32
C GLN A 272 22.71 -19.91 3.56
N LYS A 273 23.44 -21.01 3.40
CA LYS A 273 23.00 -22.37 3.72
C LYS A 273 23.25 -22.66 5.20
N SER A 274 22.25 -23.20 5.90
CA SER A 274 22.33 -23.63 7.30
C SER A 274 21.68 -25.00 7.48
N LEU A 275 22.31 -25.87 8.26
CA LEU A 275 21.69 -27.08 8.79
C LEU A 275 21.07 -26.77 10.15
N ALA A 276 19.91 -27.36 10.45
CA ALA A 276 19.15 -27.02 11.65
C ALA A 276 19.91 -27.23 12.98
N ASP A 277 20.92 -28.10 12.99
CA ASP A 277 21.59 -28.55 14.21
C ASP A 277 23.05 -28.09 14.37
N GLU A 278 23.64 -27.45 13.35
CA GLU A 278 25.10 -27.21 13.35
C GLU A 278 25.53 -25.78 13.72
N GLY A 279 24.63 -24.79 13.75
CA GLY A 279 24.98 -23.39 14.06
C GLY A 279 25.90 -22.69 13.04
N ASP A 280 26.64 -23.47 12.25
CA ASP A 280 27.48 -23.03 11.14
C ASP A 280 26.64 -22.81 9.88
N SER A 281 26.95 -21.70 9.22
CA SER A 281 26.32 -21.31 7.98
C SER A 281 27.37 -21.05 6.90
N LYS A 282 27.12 -21.53 5.68
CA LYS A 282 28.04 -21.35 4.55
C LYS A 282 27.37 -20.53 3.46
N TYR A 283 28.10 -19.59 2.88
CA TYR A 283 27.62 -18.86 1.72
C TYR A 283 27.74 -19.72 0.46
N VAL A 284 26.68 -19.74 -0.35
CA VAL A 284 26.62 -20.49 -1.58
C VAL A 284 26.08 -19.63 -2.72
N LYS A 285 26.73 -19.74 -3.86
CA LYS A 285 26.36 -18.99 -5.06
C LYS A 285 25.07 -19.53 -5.67
N SER A 286 24.41 -18.68 -6.44
CA SER A 286 23.34 -19.10 -7.33
C SER A 286 23.85 -20.19 -8.28
N PRO A 287 23.10 -21.28 -8.48
CA PRO A 287 23.47 -22.34 -9.41
C PRO A 287 23.03 -22.05 -10.85
N LEU A 288 22.42 -20.89 -11.11
CA LEU A 288 21.96 -20.48 -12.44
C LEU A 288 23.10 -19.87 -13.26
N SER A 289 23.21 -20.27 -14.52
CA SER A 289 24.20 -19.75 -15.47
C SER A 289 24.03 -18.25 -15.76
N GLU A 290 22.79 -17.73 -15.71
CA GLU A 290 22.46 -16.33 -15.97
C GLU A 290 22.70 -15.39 -14.77
N ALA A 291 23.04 -15.91 -13.59
CA ALA A 291 23.23 -15.10 -12.40
C ALA A 291 24.63 -14.45 -12.40
N ASP A 292 24.78 -13.34 -13.11
CA ASP A 292 26.00 -12.53 -13.10
C ASP A 292 26.25 -11.92 -11.69
N ASN A 293 26.98 -12.66 -10.85
CA ASN A 293 27.63 -12.33 -9.57
C ASN A 293 26.87 -11.57 -8.45
N GLU A 294 25.77 -10.86 -8.69
CA GLU A 294 25.04 -10.06 -7.70
C GLU A 294 23.52 -10.05 -8.00
N ILE A 295 22.77 -10.95 -7.35
CA ILE A 295 21.29 -10.92 -7.40
C ILE A 295 20.80 -9.67 -6.68
N GLY A 296 20.08 -8.80 -7.38
CA GLY A 296 19.47 -7.60 -6.83
C GLY A 296 18.04 -7.81 -6.31
N VAL A 297 17.53 -6.83 -5.56
CA VAL A 297 16.16 -6.86 -5.02
C VAL A 297 15.06 -6.87 -6.09
N LYS A 298 15.36 -6.41 -7.32
CA LYS A 298 14.41 -6.41 -8.45
C LYS A 298 14.49 -7.69 -9.28
N ASP A 299 15.49 -8.53 -9.07
CA ASP A 299 15.70 -9.78 -9.81
C ASP A 299 14.89 -10.93 -9.21
N VAL A 300 13.60 -10.68 -8.97
CA VAL A 300 12.68 -11.62 -8.31
C VAL A 300 12.65 -12.98 -9.01
N ASP A 301 12.69 -12.98 -10.34
CA ASP A 301 12.69 -14.20 -11.15
C ASP A 301 13.95 -15.03 -10.93
N ILE A 302 15.14 -14.42 -11.06
CA ILE A 302 16.43 -15.07 -10.82
C ILE A 302 16.50 -15.56 -9.38
N LEU A 303 16.19 -14.71 -8.40
CA LEU A 303 16.22 -15.04 -6.98
C LEU A 303 15.34 -16.27 -6.67
N THR A 304 14.12 -16.29 -7.22
CA THR A 304 13.17 -17.39 -6.99
C THR A 304 13.62 -18.68 -7.68
N LYS A 305 14.10 -18.59 -8.93
CA LYS A 305 14.68 -19.74 -9.65
C LYS A 305 15.89 -20.31 -8.93
N SER A 306 16.78 -19.47 -8.43
CA SER A 306 17.96 -19.89 -7.65
C SER A 306 17.55 -20.63 -6.39
N ALA A 307 16.57 -20.10 -5.64
CA ALA A 307 16.07 -20.76 -4.43
C ALA A 307 15.45 -22.14 -4.73
N ILE A 308 14.67 -22.25 -5.80
CA ILE A 308 14.09 -23.53 -6.23
C ILE A 308 15.21 -24.50 -6.66
N ALA A 309 16.16 -24.04 -7.47
CA ALA A 309 17.27 -24.85 -7.93
C ALA A 309 18.11 -25.38 -6.77
N LEU A 310 18.44 -24.54 -5.79
CA LEU A 310 19.15 -24.94 -4.58
C LEU A 310 18.42 -26.05 -3.81
N LEU A 311 17.10 -25.92 -3.61
CA LEU A 311 16.32 -26.95 -2.92
C LEU A 311 16.21 -28.25 -3.75
N CYS A 312 16.11 -28.15 -5.09
CA CYS A 312 16.10 -29.32 -5.97
C CYS A 312 17.44 -30.06 -5.96
N LEU A 313 18.56 -29.34 -6.06
CA LEU A 313 19.91 -29.91 -6.01
C LEU A 313 20.16 -30.60 -4.66
N GLU A 314 19.86 -29.92 -3.55
CA GLU A 314 20.02 -30.48 -2.21
C GLU A 314 19.18 -31.76 -2.03
N TRP A 315 17.93 -31.77 -2.53
CA TRP A 315 17.10 -32.97 -2.50
C TRP A 315 17.74 -34.12 -3.28
N ILE A 316 18.18 -33.88 -4.51
CA ILE A 316 18.76 -34.93 -5.36
C ILE A 316 20.03 -35.50 -4.73
N GLN A 317 20.88 -34.65 -4.17
CA GLN A 317 22.13 -35.04 -3.53
C GLN A 317 21.91 -35.88 -2.26
N THR A 318 20.90 -35.54 -1.45
CA THR A 318 20.70 -36.17 -0.12
C THR A 318 19.66 -37.29 -0.11
N ARG A 319 18.65 -37.22 -0.98
CA ARG A 319 17.43 -38.08 -0.91
C ARG A 319 17.17 -38.87 -2.18
N GLY A 320 18.00 -38.69 -3.19
CA GLY A 320 17.95 -39.44 -4.44
C GLY A 320 17.20 -38.74 -5.56
N ASN A 321 17.32 -39.33 -6.75
CA ASN A 321 16.87 -38.71 -7.99
C ASN A 321 15.34 -38.59 -8.08
N ASN A 322 14.85 -37.49 -8.65
CA ASN A 322 13.44 -37.22 -8.89
C ASN A 322 13.28 -36.59 -10.27
N GLU A 323 12.59 -37.28 -11.18
CA GLU A 323 12.43 -36.84 -12.57
C GLU A 323 11.77 -35.46 -12.70
N GLU A 324 10.82 -35.12 -11.81
CA GLU A 324 10.19 -33.79 -11.84
C GLU A 324 11.20 -32.69 -11.48
N LEU A 325 12.03 -32.92 -10.47
CA LEU A 325 13.06 -31.96 -10.05
C LEU A 325 14.13 -31.79 -11.13
N THR A 326 14.55 -32.89 -11.76
CA THR A 326 15.51 -32.85 -12.88
C THR A 326 14.95 -32.06 -14.08
N LYS A 327 13.66 -32.21 -14.40
CA LYS A 327 13.01 -31.39 -15.44
C LYS A 327 12.96 -29.90 -15.07
N ILE A 328 12.77 -29.56 -13.79
CA ILE A 328 12.82 -28.17 -13.33
C ILE A 328 14.23 -27.61 -13.48
N LEU A 329 15.26 -28.33 -13.03
CA LEU A 329 16.66 -27.92 -13.13
C LEU A 329 17.10 -27.72 -14.59
N GLN A 330 16.71 -28.61 -15.51
CA GLN A 330 16.99 -28.47 -16.94
C GLN A 330 16.35 -27.22 -17.55
N ARG A 331 15.15 -26.84 -17.12
CA ARG A 331 14.48 -25.61 -17.59
C ARG A 331 15.16 -24.34 -17.09
N PHE A 332 15.92 -24.42 -16.01
CA PHE A 332 16.61 -23.31 -15.40
C PHE A 332 18.07 -23.18 -15.85
N ASP A 333 18.54 -24.07 -16.73
CA ASP A 333 19.92 -24.09 -17.23
C ASP A 333 20.95 -24.05 -16.08
N VAL A 334 20.74 -24.93 -15.10
CA VAL A 334 21.52 -25.03 -13.86
C VAL A 334 22.85 -25.73 -14.13
N ASP A 335 23.96 -25.16 -13.62
CA ASP A 335 25.24 -25.86 -13.56
C ASP A 335 25.13 -27.00 -12.54
N THR A 336 25.34 -28.24 -13.01
CA THR A 336 25.16 -29.46 -12.21
C THR A 336 26.40 -29.85 -11.41
N ASN A 337 27.53 -29.14 -11.57
CA ASN A 337 28.75 -29.37 -10.81
C ASN A 337 28.78 -28.64 -9.45
N TRP A 338 27.63 -28.53 -8.79
CA TRP A 338 27.42 -27.74 -7.57
C TRP A 338 27.64 -28.52 -6.28
#